data_AF-S9RNY8-F1
#
_entry.id   AF-S9RNY8-F1
#
_cell.length_a   1.000
_cell.length_b   1.000
_cell.length_c   1.000
_cell.angle_alpha   90.00
_cell.angle_beta   90.00
_cell.angle_gamma   90.00
#
_symmetry.space_group_name_H-M   'P 1'
#
loop_
_entity.id
_entity.type
_entity.pdbx_description
1 polymer ?
#
loop_
_entity_poly.entity_id
_entity_poly.type
_entity_poly.pdbx_seq_one_letter_code
_entity_poly.pdbx_strand_id
1 'polypeptide(L)'
;MSIVLFKAGACVLMANFIEQKKNSDVYYFRRRIPDDVAHCYPGKKVQIRCSLKTRDPKVAAKKAHKLALQQDALWKAVREGKVTDGPDVVRAAMEVLSKHGLLFLQRPDDQLFAEP
;
A
#
# COMPACT_ATOMS: atom_id res chain seq x y z
N MET A 1 12.92 -5.41 9.14
CA MET A 1 13.49 -5.00 10.43
C MET A 1 12.40 -4.36 11.26
N SER A 2 12.42 -4.61 12.57
CA SER A 2 11.54 -3.97 13.55
C SER A 2 12.35 -2.97 14.39
N ILE A 3 11.74 -1.84 14.75
CA ILE A 3 12.36 -0.82 15.60
C ILE A 3 11.58 -0.78 16.92
N VAL A 4 12.29 -0.73 18.04
CA VAL A 4 11.67 -0.53 19.36
C VAL A 4 11.25 0.92 19.51
N LEU A 5 9.94 1.18 19.67
CA LEU A 5 9.37 2.52 19.82
C LEU A 5 9.34 3.00 21.26
N PHE A 6 9.12 2.08 22.19
CA PHE A 6 8.91 2.40 23.59
C PHE A 6 9.19 1.17 24.44
N LYS A 7 9.87 1.37 25.57
CA LYS A 7 10.13 0.32 26.56
C LYS A 7 9.67 0.84 27.93
N ALA A 8 8.74 0.13 28.55
CA ALA A 8 8.27 0.42 29.91
C ALA A 8 8.22 -0.88 30.72
N GLY A 9 9.13 -1.01 31.69
CA GLY A 9 9.26 -2.22 32.49
C GLY A 9 9.49 -3.47 31.62
N ALA A 10 8.57 -4.44 31.73
CA ALA A 10 8.58 -5.68 30.96
C ALA A 10 7.94 -5.56 29.56
N CYS A 11 7.36 -4.41 29.19
CA CYS A 11 6.68 -4.23 27.91
C CYS A 11 7.55 -3.47 26.90
N VAL A 12 7.65 -4.02 25.69
CA VAL A 12 8.39 -3.44 24.56
C VAL A 12 7.44 -3.27 23.37
N LEU A 13 7.20 -2.03 22.95
CA LEU A 13 6.45 -1.74 21.73
C LEU A 13 7.41 -1.74 20.54
N MET A 14 7.17 -2.63 19.58
CA MET A 14 7.96 -2.74 18.35
C MET A 14 7.14 -2.31 17.15
N ALA A 15 7.72 -1.48 16.29
CA ALA A 15 7.18 -1.15 14.98
C ALA A 15 7.80 -2.06 13.93
N ASN A 16 6.96 -2.82 13.23
CA ASN A 16 7.41 -3.63 12.11
C ASN A 16 7.50 -2.78 10.82
N PHE A 17 8.40 -3.19 9.91
CA PHE A 17 8.56 -2.62 8.56
C PHE A 17 9.11 -1.19 8.50
N ILE A 18 9.77 -0.72 9.55
CA ILE A 18 10.43 0.59 9.57
C ILE A 18 11.94 0.42 9.49
N GLU A 19 12.57 1.22 8.64
CA GLU A 19 14.01 1.34 8.50
C GLU A 19 14.38 2.82 8.59
N GLN A 20 15.29 3.18 9.49
CA GLN A 20 15.92 4.50 9.49
C GLN A 20 17.25 4.38 8.77
N LYS A 21 17.51 5.28 7.82
CA LYS A 21 18.80 5.32 7.13
C LYS A 21 19.79 6.08 8.02
N LYS A 22 21.00 5.56 8.26
CA LYS A 22 22.02 6.19 9.13
C LYS A 22 22.31 7.67 8.83
N ASN A 23 22.12 8.12 7.59
CA ASN A 23 22.37 9.50 7.15
C ASN A 23 21.10 10.31 6.89
N SER A 24 19.91 9.79 7.21
CA SER A 24 18.65 10.51 7.01
C SER A 24 17.78 10.38 8.24
N ASP A 25 17.33 11.53 8.72
CA ASP A 25 16.35 11.63 9.81
C ASP A 25 14.95 11.13 9.39
N VAL A 26 14.79 10.75 8.12
CA VAL A 26 13.51 10.28 7.57
C VAL A 26 13.39 8.77 7.71
N TYR A 27 12.28 8.32 8.27
CA TYR A 27 11.92 6.91 8.29
C TYR A 27 11.44 6.40 6.92
N TYR A 28 11.84 5.18 6.59
CA TYR A 28 11.42 4.46 5.40
C TYR A 28 10.60 3.24 5.79
N PHE A 29 9.54 2.98 5.03
CA PHE A 29 8.81 1.74 5.03
C PHE A 29 9.53 0.74 4.13
N ARG A 30 9.81 -0.46 4.65
CA ARG A 30 10.45 -1.54 3.92
C ARG A 30 9.72 -2.85 4.17
N ARG A 31 9.14 -3.42 3.11
CA ARG A 31 8.42 -4.71 3.17
C ARG A 31 8.77 -5.56 1.96
N ARG A 32 9.04 -6.85 2.18
CA ARG A 32 9.25 -7.82 1.08
C ARG A 32 7.91 -8.14 0.41
N ILE A 33 7.90 -8.22 -0.92
CA ILE A 33 6.72 -8.67 -1.67
C ILE A 33 6.75 -10.21 -1.71
N PRO A 34 5.65 -10.90 -1.37
CA PRO A 34 5.54 -12.35 -1.54
C PRO A 34 5.64 -12.73 -3.02
N ASP A 35 6.29 -13.86 -3.31
CA ASP A 35 6.53 -14.30 -4.68
C ASP A 35 5.22 -14.55 -5.44
N ASP A 36 4.14 -14.97 -4.74
CA ASP A 36 2.79 -15.12 -5.28
C ASP A 36 2.28 -13.84 -5.97
N VAL A 37 2.53 -12.69 -5.34
CA VAL A 37 2.01 -11.38 -5.74
C VAL A 37 3.04 -10.59 -6.55
N ALA A 38 4.24 -11.15 -6.76
CA ALA A 38 5.31 -10.48 -7.49
C ALA A 38 4.93 -10.20 -8.96
N HIS A 39 4.08 -11.04 -9.54
CA HIS A 39 3.57 -10.90 -10.91
C HIS A 39 2.81 -9.58 -11.14
N CYS A 40 2.12 -9.05 -10.11
CA CYS A 40 1.35 -7.82 -10.22
C CYS A 40 2.21 -6.55 -10.25
N TYR A 41 3.50 -6.64 -9.94
CA TYR A 41 4.40 -5.48 -9.90
C TYR A 41 5.37 -5.52 -11.10
N PRO A 42 5.11 -4.74 -12.16
CA PRO A 42 6.03 -4.67 -13.29
C PRO A 42 7.38 -4.07 -12.83
N GLY A 43 8.46 -4.82 -13.06
CA GLY A 43 9.84 -4.40 -12.78
C GLY A 43 10.42 -4.90 -11.46
N LYS A 44 10.58 -6.23 -11.27
CA LYS A 44 11.45 -6.91 -10.29
C LYS A 44 11.62 -6.22 -8.91
N LYS A 45 10.55 -5.65 -8.35
CA LYS A 45 10.57 -5.03 -7.01
C LYS A 45 10.48 -6.15 -5.98
N VAL A 46 11.60 -6.73 -5.57
CA VAL A 46 11.64 -7.75 -4.49
C VAL A 46 11.12 -7.18 -3.16
N GLN A 47 11.15 -5.85 -3.01
CA GLN A 47 10.72 -5.14 -1.82
C GLN A 47 10.05 -3.81 -2.17
N ILE A 48 8.99 -3.47 -1.44
CA ILE A 48 8.41 -2.12 -1.44
C ILE A 48 9.21 -1.26 -0.49
N ARG A 49 9.73 -0.15 -1.02
CA ARG A 49 10.42 0.88 -0.26
C ARG A 49 9.73 2.22 -0.46
N CYS A 50 9.15 2.77 0.59
CA CYS A 50 8.48 4.08 0.54
C CYS A 50 9.02 4.97 1.64
N SER A 51 9.35 6.23 1.34
CA SER A 51 9.70 7.18 2.40
C SER A 51 8.44 7.59 3.16
N LEU A 52 8.48 7.49 4.50
CA LEU A 52 7.38 7.92 5.36
C LEU A 52 7.36 9.45 5.55
N LYS A 53 8.41 10.14 5.04
CA LYS A 53 8.62 11.60 5.10
C LYS A 53 8.37 12.15 6.50
N THR A 54 8.84 11.44 7.50
CA THR A 54 8.58 11.75 8.91
C THR A 54 9.81 11.37 9.73
N ARG A 55 10.10 12.20 10.71
CA ARG A 55 11.22 12.08 11.66
C ARG A 55 10.76 11.60 13.04
N ASP A 56 9.44 11.62 13.28
CA ASP A 56 8.84 11.11 14.51
C ASP A 56 8.63 9.59 14.45
N PRO A 57 9.22 8.80 15.37
CA PRO A 57 9.10 7.34 15.36
C PRO A 57 7.66 6.87 15.55
N LYS A 58 6.88 7.55 16.40
CA LYS A 58 5.47 7.21 16.66
C LYS A 58 4.59 7.42 15.42
N VAL A 59 4.77 8.55 14.73
CA VAL A 59 4.01 8.88 13.52
C VAL A 59 4.45 7.98 12.36
N ALA A 60 5.75 7.70 12.25
CA ALA A 60 6.28 6.74 11.29
C ALA A 60 5.67 5.34 11.49
N ALA A 61 5.55 4.87 12.74
CA ALA A 61 4.91 3.59 13.05
C ALA A 61 3.44 3.53 12.66
N LYS A 62 2.66 4.57 12.98
CA LYS A 62 1.26 4.63 12.58
C LYS A 62 1.10 4.60 11.05
N LYS A 63 1.94 5.36 10.32
CA LYS A 63 1.93 5.38 8.85
C LYS A 63 2.38 4.04 8.25
N ALA A 64 3.45 3.44 8.78
CA ALA A 64 3.94 2.13 8.34
C ALA A 64 2.89 1.05 8.54
N HIS A 65 2.21 1.03 9.68
CA HIS A 65 1.12 0.09 9.96
C HIS A 65 -0.05 0.28 8.98
N LYS A 66 -0.46 1.53 8.73
CA LYS A 66 -1.53 1.83 7.76
C LYS A 66 -1.16 1.34 6.35
N LEU A 67 0.07 1.59 5.90
CA LEU A 67 0.55 1.12 4.61
C LEU A 67 0.62 -0.41 4.54
N ALA A 68 1.06 -1.05 5.63
CA ALA A 68 1.08 -2.51 5.71
C ALA A 68 -0.32 -3.11 5.56
N LEU A 69 -1.32 -2.57 6.27
CA LEU A 69 -2.70 -3.01 6.15
C LEU A 69 -3.28 -2.83 4.74
N GLN A 70 -3.03 -1.67 4.12
CA GLN A 70 -3.46 -1.43 2.73
C GLN A 70 -2.85 -2.44 1.77
N GLN A 71 -1.58 -2.76 1.98
CA GLN A 71 -0.85 -3.71 1.16
C GLN A 71 -1.30 -5.16 1.40
N ASP A 72 -1.62 -5.52 2.63
CA ASP A 72 -2.20 -6.84 2.94
C ASP A 72 -3.59 -7.01 2.33
N ALA A 73 -4.42 -5.97 2.37
CA ALA A 73 -5.72 -5.98 1.70
C ALA A 73 -5.57 -6.16 0.19
N LEU A 74 -4.61 -5.47 -0.44
CA LEU A 74 -4.30 -5.64 -1.86
C LEU A 74 -3.82 -7.06 -2.17
N TRP A 75 -2.86 -7.58 -1.41
CA TRP A 75 -2.36 -8.95 -1.62
C TRP A 75 -3.44 -10.01 -1.43
N LYS A 76 -4.35 -9.79 -0.47
CA LYS A 76 -5.51 -10.65 -0.29
C LYS A 76 -6.44 -10.60 -1.51
N ALA A 77 -6.75 -9.41 -2.03
CA ALA A 77 -7.59 -9.26 -3.22
C ALA A 77 -6.97 -9.90 -4.47
N VAL A 78 -5.65 -9.82 -4.63
CA VAL A 78 -4.91 -10.52 -5.70
C VAL A 78 -5.04 -12.03 -5.56
N ARG A 79 -4.86 -12.56 -4.34
CA ARG A 79 -5.00 -14.01 -4.07
C ARG A 79 -6.43 -14.52 -4.27
N GLU A 80 -7.43 -13.69 -3.96
CA GLU A 80 -8.84 -13.98 -4.23
C GLU A 80 -9.20 -13.86 -5.72
N GLY A 81 -8.26 -13.46 -6.59
CA GLY A 81 -8.48 -13.31 -8.02
C GLY A 81 -9.35 -12.10 -8.42
N LYS A 82 -9.66 -11.22 -7.46
CA LYS A 82 -10.48 -10.01 -7.71
C LYS A 82 -9.72 -8.91 -8.43
N VAL A 83 -8.39 -8.92 -8.33
CA VAL A 83 -7.51 -7.90 -8.90
C VAL A 83 -6.30 -8.58 -9.54
N THR A 84 -6.13 -8.42 -10.85
CA THR A 84 -4.98 -8.92 -11.61
C THR A 84 -3.79 -7.96 -11.59
N ASP A 85 -4.06 -6.66 -11.55
CA ASP A 85 -3.04 -5.63 -11.80
C ASP A 85 -2.63 -4.88 -10.53
N GLY A 86 -1.34 -4.55 -10.44
CA GLY A 86 -0.80 -3.78 -9.34
C GLY A 86 -1.34 -2.35 -9.27
N PRO A 87 -1.31 -1.71 -8.10
CA PRO A 87 -1.83 -0.34 -7.90
C PRO A 87 -1.14 0.70 -8.79
N ASP A 88 0.12 0.46 -9.17
CA ASP A 88 0.88 1.30 -10.10
C ASP A 88 0.26 1.28 -11.51
N VAL A 89 -0.20 0.11 -11.97
CA VAL A 89 -0.84 -0.08 -13.28
C VAL A 89 -2.24 0.53 -13.29
N VAL A 90 -3.01 0.32 -12.22
CA VAL A 90 -4.34 0.95 -12.06
C VAL A 90 -4.23 2.46 -12.08
N ARG A 91 -3.23 3.03 -11.39
CA ARG A 91 -2.98 4.47 -11.40
C ARG A 91 -2.58 4.97 -12.79
N ALA A 92 -1.68 4.28 -13.47
CA ALA A 92 -1.27 4.63 -14.83
C ALA A 92 -2.45 4.55 -15.81
N ALA A 93 -3.26 3.50 -15.73
CA ALA A 93 -4.48 3.35 -16.51
C ALA A 93 -5.47 4.48 -16.22
N MET A 94 -5.64 4.86 -14.95
CA MET A 94 -6.53 5.95 -14.55
C MET A 94 -6.03 7.31 -15.03
N GLU A 95 -4.72 7.55 -15.04
CA GLU A 95 -4.12 8.76 -15.63
C GLU A 95 -4.34 8.81 -17.15
N VAL A 96 -4.24 7.67 -17.85
CA VAL A 96 -4.55 7.58 -19.29
C VAL A 96 -6.04 7.84 -19.53
N LEU A 97 -6.94 7.20 -18.79
CA LEU A 97 -8.39 7.43 -18.90
C LEU A 97 -8.75 8.89 -18.65
N SER A 98 -8.15 9.54 -17.64
CA SER A 98 -8.36 10.95 -17.33
C SER A 98 -7.91 11.86 -18.46
N LYS A 99 -6.78 11.57 -19.12
CA LYS A 99 -6.30 12.34 -20.28
C LYS A 99 -7.25 12.27 -21.46
N HIS A 100 -7.94 11.14 -21.62
CA HIS A 100 -8.90 10.93 -22.69
C HIS A 100 -10.35 11.30 -22.31
N GLY A 101 -10.58 11.86 -21.12
CA GLY A 101 -11.92 12.25 -20.66
C GLY A 101 -12.85 11.06 -20.37
N LEU A 102 -12.29 9.86 -20.22
CA LEU A 102 -13.01 8.60 -20.02
C LEU A 102 -13.07 8.18 -18.53
N LEU A 103 -13.01 9.13 -17.60
CA LEU A 103 -13.28 8.87 -16.18
C LEU A 103 -14.74 8.39 -16.09
N PHE A 104 -14.93 7.08 -15.97
CA PHE A 104 -16.24 6.43 -16.08
C PHE A 104 -17.28 7.14 -15.20
N LEU A 105 -18.35 7.59 -15.87
CA LEU A 105 -19.68 7.69 -15.30
C LEU A 105 -19.94 6.40 -14.50
N GLN A 106 -20.36 6.53 -13.25
CA GLN A 106 -21.01 5.44 -12.52
C GLN A 106 -22.02 4.81 -13.48
N ARG A 107 -21.92 3.50 -13.74
CA ARG A 107 -22.91 2.79 -14.55
C ARG A 107 -24.30 3.05 -13.93
N PRO A 108 -25.22 3.78 -14.59
CA PRO A 108 -26.54 4.03 -14.04
C PRO A 108 -27.51 2.91 -14.48
N ASP A 109 -27.14 1.64 -14.26
CA ASP A 109 -27.94 0.49 -14.71
C ASP A 109 -28.68 -0.21 -13.55
N ASP A 110 -29.03 0.52 -12.48
CA ASP A 110 -29.90 0.02 -11.39
C ASP A 110 -31.31 0.66 -11.40
N GLN A 111 -31.70 1.43 -12.43
CA GLN A 111 -33.01 2.14 -12.43
C GLN A 111 -33.92 1.93 -13.65
N LEU A 112 -33.72 0.91 -14.48
CA LEU A 112 -34.60 0.66 -15.63
C LEU A 112 -35.58 -0.52 -15.48
N PHE A 113 -35.82 -0.98 -14.24
CA PHE A 113 -36.98 -1.83 -13.91
C PHE A 113 -37.97 -1.06 -13.03
N ALA A 114 -38.71 -0.15 -13.65
CA ALA A 114 -39.98 0.33 -13.13
C ALA A 114 -40.92 0.54 -14.34
N GLU A 115 -41.67 -0.53 -14.66
CA GLU A 115 -42.90 -0.44 -15.44
C GLU A 115 -43.90 0.48 -14.75
N PRO A 116 -44.79 1.12 -15.52
CA PRO A 116 -46.13 0.55 -15.63
C PRO A 116 -46.62 0.29 -17.07
#